data_AF-A0A2M8L060-F1
#
_entry.id   AF-A0A2M8L060-F1
#
_cell.length_a   1.000
_cell.length_b   1.000
_cell.length_c   1.000
_cell.angle_alpha   90.00
_cell.angle_beta   90.00
_cell.angle_gamma   90.00
#
_symmetry.space_group_name_H-M   'P 1'
#
loop_
_entity.id
_entity.type
_entity.pdbx_description
1 polymer ?
#
loop_
_entity_poly.entity_id
_entity_poly.type
_entity_poly.pdbx_seq_one_letter_code
_entity_poly.pdbx_strand_id
1 'polypeptide(L)'
;MRKALYKSLFFVLATMFLVALSGTSALAAKTPAGTPSTLGNDISWPQCGKKLPSGQAFGIVGVNGGLANTTNNCLSAQLLWANKSTGITSQPKVQLYVNTANPGGLGTPSWPTSNVDPSGNVAPNPYGNCDGADSLPCAWQYGWNRAVEDVHIRLIPAAQTAGMPTNAANYHWWLDVETDNTWKTGTDGIASNVADLEGMVAYLKTTVGAQVGLYSTAYQWGQIAGTVGLSSNLSGLDSWLAGARTQSSAKRNCSLPPLTVGGKVILTQYVSGSYDYDHSCV
;
A
#
# COMPACT_ATOMS: atom_id res chain seq x y z
N MET A 1 -45.30 -66.95 31.45
CA MET A 1 -45.66 -67.11 30.04
C MET A 1 -44.40 -67.41 29.23
N ARG A 2 -44.37 -68.62 28.61
CA ARG A 2 -43.59 -69.13 27.46
C ARG A 2 -42.05 -68.90 27.45
N LYS A 3 -41.24 -69.93 27.80
CA LYS A 3 -40.70 -71.08 27.00
C LYS A 3 -39.32 -70.73 26.39
N ALA A 4 -38.21 -71.37 26.81
CA ALA A 4 -37.61 -72.59 26.21
C ALA A 4 -37.00 -72.33 24.81
N LEU A 5 -35.89 -72.87 24.29
CA LEU A 5 -35.03 -74.03 24.53
C LEU A 5 -33.87 -73.89 23.47
N TYR A 6 -32.68 -74.42 23.76
CA TYR A 6 -31.71 -75.12 22.87
C TYR A 6 -30.76 -74.42 21.87
N LYS A 7 -29.48 -74.78 22.12
CA LYS A 7 -28.30 -75.03 21.27
C LYS A 7 -28.43 -75.10 19.73
N SER A 8 -27.31 -74.66 19.14
CA SER A 8 -26.61 -75.18 17.94
C SER A 8 -26.74 -74.42 16.62
N LEU A 9 -25.57 -73.87 16.22
CA LEU A 9 -24.91 -73.84 14.91
C LEU A 9 -25.75 -74.11 13.65
N PHE A 10 -25.75 -73.15 12.73
CA PHE A 10 -26.00 -73.36 11.30
C PHE A 10 -25.06 -72.50 10.45
N PHE A 11 -24.34 -73.16 9.53
CA PHE A 11 -23.64 -72.58 8.39
C PHE A 11 -24.67 -72.19 7.32
N VAL A 12 -24.53 -71.03 6.68
CA VAL A 12 -25.19 -70.73 5.39
C VAL A 12 -24.19 -70.05 4.44
N LEU A 13 -24.12 -70.61 3.23
CA LEU A 13 -23.31 -70.19 2.10
C LEU A 13 -23.79 -68.88 1.43
N ALA A 14 -22.81 -68.12 0.96
CA ALA A 14 -22.70 -67.39 -0.32
C ALA A 14 -23.87 -66.55 -0.88
N THR A 15 -23.57 -65.30 -1.19
CA THR A 15 -23.94 -64.65 -2.47
C THR A 15 -23.02 -63.45 -2.71
N MET A 16 -22.03 -63.61 -3.60
CA MET A 16 -21.28 -62.49 -4.19
C MET A 16 -22.19 -61.82 -5.21
N PHE A 17 -22.66 -60.61 -4.91
CA PHE A 17 -23.22 -59.71 -5.92
C PHE A 17 -22.05 -58.99 -6.62
N LEU A 18 -21.78 -59.36 -7.87
CA LEU A 18 -21.02 -58.52 -8.79
C LEU A 18 -21.89 -57.30 -9.13
N VAL A 19 -21.60 -56.16 -8.52
CA VAL A 19 -22.12 -54.87 -9.00
C VAL A 19 -21.13 -54.37 -10.05
N ALA A 20 -21.55 -54.40 -11.31
CA ALA A 20 -20.84 -53.73 -12.38
C ALA A 20 -20.92 -52.21 -12.13
N LEU A 21 -19.82 -51.61 -11.66
CA LEU A 21 -19.68 -50.16 -11.62
C LEU A 21 -19.53 -49.67 -13.08
N SER A 22 -20.62 -49.19 -13.65
CA SER A 22 -20.57 -48.28 -14.79
C SER A 22 -19.87 -47.00 -14.36
N GLY A 23 -18.59 -46.90 -14.69
CA GLY A 23 -17.77 -45.70 -14.49
C GLY A 23 -18.33 -44.54 -15.31
N THR A 24 -19.21 -43.75 -14.70
CA THR A 24 -19.52 -42.41 -15.20
C THR A 24 -18.40 -41.50 -14.73
N SER A 25 -17.52 -41.13 -15.65
CA SER A 25 -16.55 -40.07 -15.43
C SER A 25 -17.32 -38.78 -15.16
N ALA A 26 -17.51 -38.46 -13.87
CA ALA A 26 -18.02 -37.16 -13.46
C ALA A 26 -16.98 -36.12 -13.88
N LEU A 27 -17.22 -35.46 -15.02
CA LEU A 27 -16.53 -34.22 -15.36
C LEU A 27 -16.81 -33.25 -14.22
N ALA A 28 -15.81 -32.99 -13.40
CA ALA A 28 -15.88 -31.95 -12.39
C ALA A 28 -16.15 -30.63 -13.12
N ALA A 29 -17.40 -30.17 -13.04
CA ALA A 29 -17.78 -28.85 -13.53
C ALA A 29 -16.88 -27.83 -12.81
N LYS A 30 -16.06 -27.12 -13.59
CA LYS A 30 -15.26 -26.00 -13.10
C LYS A 30 -16.26 -25.03 -12.46
N THR A 31 -16.24 -24.89 -11.15
CA THR A 31 -17.04 -23.89 -10.43
C THR A 31 -16.90 -22.57 -11.18
N PRO A 32 -18.00 -21.87 -11.50
CA PRO A 32 -17.92 -20.55 -12.11
C PRO A 32 -16.91 -19.73 -11.32
N ALA A 33 -15.94 -19.13 -12.00
CA ALA A 33 -15.05 -18.17 -11.35
C ALA A 33 -15.96 -17.17 -10.64
N GLY A 34 -15.84 -17.07 -9.31
CA GLY A 34 -16.64 -16.14 -8.53
C GLY A 34 -16.52 -14.74 -9.13
N THR A 35 -17.56 -13.93 -9.00
CA THR A 35 -17.54 -12.54 -9.48
C THR A 35 -16.23 -11.89 -9.06
N PRO A 36 -15.42 -11.38 -10.03
CA PRO A 36 -14.13 -10.78 -9.69
C PRO A 36 -14.31 -9.69 -8.63
N SER A 37 -13.47 -9.72 -7.61
CA SER A 37 -13.52 -8.70 -6.55
C SER A 37 -13.25 -7.33 -7.15
N THR A 38 -14.06 -6.33 -6.80
CA THR A 38 -13.80 -4.92 -7.12
C THR A 38 -12.87 -4.26 -6.10
N LEU A 39 -12.43 -5.00 -5.08
CA LEU A 39 -11.52 -4.51 -4.05
C LEU A 39 -10.08 -4.66 -4.49
N GLY A 40 -9.27 -3.68 -4.12
CA GLY A 40 -7.81 -3.79 -4.13
C GLY A 40 -7.29 -4.35 -2.82
N ASN A 41 -5.97 -4.52 -2.81
CA ASN A 41 -5.20 -4.82 -1.61
C ASN A 41 -3.89 -4.04 -1.67
N ASP A 42 -3.42 -3.62 -0.50
CA ASP A 42 -2.07 -3.12 -0.30
C ASP A 42 -1.22 -4.14 0.49
N ILE A 43 0.06 -4.24 0.15
CA ILE A 43 1.05 -5.09 0.83
C ILE A 43 2.43 -4.43 0.83
N SER A 44 3.30 -4.87 1.73
CA SER A 44 4.70 -4.43 1.78
C SER A 44 5.58 -5.48 2.46
N TRP A 45 6.74 -5.07 2.97
CA TRP A 45 7.73 -5.92 3.61
C TRP A 45 7.18 -6.87 4.70
N PRO A 46 6.10 -6.57 5.47
CA PRO A 46 5.57 -7.53 6.45
C PRO A 46 5.00 -8.80 5.81
N GLN A 47 4.67 -8.76 4.51
CA GLN A 47 4.17 -9.90 3.74
C GLN A 47 5.26 -10.64 2.95
N CYS A 48 6.55 -10.28 3.08
CA CYS A 48 7.63 -11.03 2.43
C CYS A 48 7.61 -12.52 2.83
N GLY A 49 7.70 -13.41 1.85
CA GLY A 49 7.71 -14.86 2.05
C GLY A 49 6.37 -15.48 2.48
N LYS A 50 5.30 -14.67 2.60
CA LYS A 50 3.95 -15.14 2.96
C LYS A 50 3.09 -15.36 1.72
N LYS A 51 1.99 -16.10 1.89
CA LYS A 51 0.93 -16.16 0.87
C LYS A 51 0.32 -14.76 0.73
N LEU A 52 0.22 -14.28 -0.51
CA LEU A 52 -0.38 -12.98 -0.82
C LEU A 52 -1.85 -13.14 -1.22
N PRO A 53 -2.68 -12.07 -1.14
CA PRO A 53 -4.04 -12.07 -1.67
C PRO A 53 -4.07 -12.41 -3.17
N SER A 54 -5.23 -12.79 -3.69
CA SER A 54 -5.40 -13.07 -5.11
C SER A 54 -6.79 -12.69 -5.58
N GLY A 55 -6.92 -12.28 -6.84
CA GLY A 55 -8.20 -11.90 -7.45
C GLY A 55 -8.60 -10.45 -7.18
N GLN A 56 -7.67 -9.64 -6.66
CA GLN A 56 -7.86 -8.21 -6.43
C GLN A 56 -8.01 -7.42 -7.74
N ALA A 57 -8.74 -6.31 -7.69
CA ALA A 57 -8.93 -5.39 -8.82
C ALA A 57 -7.66 -4.62 -9.15
N PHE A 58 -6.93 -4.17 -8.13
CA PHE A 58 -5.66 -3.47 -8.21
C PHE A 58 -4.80 -3.84 -7.00
N GLY A 59 -3.48 -3.64 -7.11
CA GLY A 59 -2.53 -3.87 -6.03
C GLY A 59 -1.70 -2.63 -5.75
N ILE A 60 -1.52 -2.30 -4.48
CA ILE A 60 -0.66 -1.21 -4.01
C ILE A 60 0.54 -1.83 -3.28
N VAL A 61 1.76 -1.42 -3.62
CA VAL A 61 2.97 -2.04 -3.09
C VAL A 61 3.84 -1.01 -2.37
N GLY A 62 4.19 -1.30 -1.13
CA GLY A 62 5.13 -0.48 -0.36
C GLY A 62 6.54 -0.57 -0.93
N VAL A 63 7.13 0.56 -1.30
CA VAL A 63 8.46 0.63 -1.93
C VAL A 63 9.57 0.52 -0.88
N ASN A 64 9.37 1.11 0.29
CA ASN A 64 10.31 1.08 1.39
C ASN A 64 9.94 0.05 2.47
N GLY A 65 10.92 -0.27 3.33
CA GLY A 65 10.88 -1.39 4.26
C GLY A 65 10.30 -1.06 5.65
N GLY A 66 9.36 -0.11 5.73
CA GLY A 66 8.73 0.33 6.99
C GLY A 66 9.39 1.53 7.64
N LEU A 67 10.55 1.96 7.14
CA LEU A 67 11.14 3.27 7.39
C LEU A 67 11.42 3.97 6.07
N ALA A 68 11.29 5.30 6.03
CA ALA A 68 11.45 6.10 4.82
C ALA A 68 12.80 5.90 4.10
N ASN A 69 13.85 5.46 4.82
CA ASN A 69 15.18 5.22 4.26
C ASN A 69 15.52 3.74 4.00
N THR A 70 14.61 2.80 4.28
CA THR A 70 14.86 1.35 4.11
C THR A 70 14.28 0.82 2.78
N THR A 71 14.77 -0.31 2.30
CA THR A 71 14.26 -0.93 1.06
C THR A 71 13.35 -2.11 1.38
N ASN A 72 12.20 -2.21 0.69
CA ASN A 72 11.41 -3.43 0.72
C ASN A 72 12.11 -4.55 -0.07
N ASN A 73 12.68 -5.52 0.65
CA ASN A 73 13.47 -6.60 0.05
C ASN A 73 12.64 -7.58 -0.81
N CYS A 74 11.31 -7.52 -0.77
CA CYS A 74 10.45 -8.30 -1.67
C CYS A 74 9.72 -7.45 -2.72
N LEU A 75 10.12 -6.18 -2.93
CA LEU A 75 9.49 -5.26 -3.87
C LEU A 75 9.33 -5.86 -5.28
N SER A 76 10.36 -6.49 -5.84
CA SER A 76 10.28 -7.10 -7.18
C SER A 76 9.19 -8.17 -7.28
N ALA A 77 9.10 -9.05 -6.28
CA ALA A 77 8.08 -10.11 -6.25
C ALA A 77 6.67 -9.52 -6.03
N GLN A 78 6.56 -8.46 -5.24
CA GLN A 78 5.29 -7.80 -4.96
C GLN A 78 4.79 -6.95 -6.14
N LEU A 79 5.68 -6.34 -6.93
CA LEU A 79 5.30 -5.70 -8.19
C LEU A 79 4.71 -6.71 -9.18
N LEU A 80 5.30 -7.90 -9.29
CA LEU A 80 4.74 -9.00 -10.10
C LEU A 80 3.39 -9.49 -9.56
N TRP A 81 3.22 -9.54 -8.24
CA TRP A 81 1.93 -9.85 -7.63
C TRP A 81 0.87 -8.80 -7.99
N ALA A 82 1.18 -7.51 -7.84
CA ALA A 82 0.25 -6.43 -8.17
C ALA A 82 -0.11 -6.45 -9.66
N ASN A 83 0.83 -6.82 -10.53
CA ASN A 83 0.57 -6.96 -11.97
C ASN A 83 -0.38 -8.11 -12.34
N LYS A 84 -0.70 -9.02 -11.40
CA LYS A 84 -1.74 -10.06 -11.60
C LYS A 84 -3.15 -9.55 -11.31
N SER A 85 -3.30 -8.31 -10.82
CA SER A 85 -4.61 -7.73 -10.56
C SER A 85 -5.46 -7.65 -11.83
N THR A 86 -6.78 -7.73 -11.67
CA THR A 86 -7.70 -7.86 -12.81
C THR A 86 -7.88 -6.57 -13.59
N GLY A 87 -7.69 -5.40 -12.97
CA GLY A 87 -7.82 -4.09 -13.59
C GLY A 87 -9.26 -3.72 -13.95
N ILE A 88 -10.26 -4.31 -13.29
CA ILE A 88 -11.68 -4.10 -13.62
C ILE A 88 -12.26 -2.77 -13.12
N THR A 89 -11.49 -2.03 -12.32
CA THR A 89 -11.86 -0.71 -11.78
C THR A 89 -11.14 0.41 -12.53
N SER A 90 -11.56 1.65 -12.30
CA SER A 90 -10.87 2.86 -12.78
C SER A 90 -9.52 3.13 -12.11
N GLN A 91 -9.27 2.52 -10.93
CA GLN A 91 -7.99 2.59 -10.24
C GLN A 91 -6.85 1.99 -11.08
N PRO A 92 -5.64 2.59 -11.06
CA PRO A 92 -4.48 2.00 -11.71
C PRO A 92 -4.22 0.59 -11.17
N LYS A 93 -3.96 -0.34 -12.08
CA LYS A 93 -3.79 -1.76 -11.77
C LYS A 93 -2.64 -2.04 -10.80
N VAL A 94 -1.56 -1.27 -10.90
CA VAL A 94 -0.40 -1.31 -10.01
C VAL A 94 -0.13 0.10 -9.50
N GLN A 95 -0.08 0.25 -8.19
CA GLN A 95 0.20 1.50 -7.50
C GLN A 95 1.31 1.27 -6.46
N LEU A 96 1.88 2.34 -5.95
CA LEU A 96 3.00 2.32 -5.02
C LEU A 96 2.66 3.17 -3.81
N TYR A 97 3.19 2.80 -2.65
CA TYR A 97 3.21 3.68 -1.49
C TYR A 97 4.60 3.73 -0.85
N VAL A 98 4.90 4.81 -0.14
CA VAL A 98 6.16 5.01 0.59
C VAL A 98 5.85 5.49 2.00
N ASN A 99 6.37 4.81 3.03
CA ASN A 99 6.40 5.36 4.38
C ASN A 99 7.19 6.67 4.35
N THR A 100 6.57 7.75 4.83
CA THR A 100 7.19 9.08 4.90
C THR A 100 7.67 9.37 6.31
N ALA A 101 8.60 10.31 6.48
CA ALA A 101 9.16 10.62 7.80
C ALA A 101 9.88 11.97 7.79
N ASN A 102 9.90 12.64 8.93
CA ASN A 102 10.75 13.79 9.19
C ASN A 102 11.47 13.61 10.54
N PRO A 103 12.73 13.12 10.54
CA PRO A 103 13.49 12.86 11.76
C PRO A 103 14.36 14.06 12.20
N GLY A 104 14.05 15.28 11.76
CA GLY A 104 14.81 16.48 12.11
C GLY A 104 15.04 16.62 13.62
N GLY A 105 16.24 17.07 14.00
CA GLY A 105 16.66 17.20 15.40
C GLY A 105 17.08 15.90 16.09
N LEU A 106 16.93 14.73 15.45
CA LEU A 106 17.32 13.43 16.03
C LEU A 106 18.76 12.98 15.68
N GLY A 107 19.55 13.83 15.01
CA GLY A 107 20.92 13.47 14.59
C GLY A 107 20.98 12.31 13.59
N THR A 108 19.95 12.19 12.73
CA THR A 108 19.86 11.11 11.75
C THR A 108 20.95 11.22 10.69
N PRO A 109 21.72 10.15 10.38
CA PRO A 109 22.80 10.21 9.38
C PRO A 109 22.36 10.62 7.98
N SER A 110 21.10 10.38 7.61
CA SER A 110 20.52 10.75 6.32
C SER A 110 19.90 12.15 6.29
N TRP A 111 20.11 12.97 7.33
CA TRP A 111 19.70 14.37 7.35
C TRP A 111 20.54 15.18 6.36
N PRO A 112 19.93 15.98 5.47
CA PRO A 112 20.66 16.71 4.44
C PRO A 112 21.48 17.85 5.05
N THR A 113 22.64 18.13 4.45
CA THR A 113 23.51 19.26 4.81
C THR A 113 23.63 20.31 3.69
N SER A 114 22.93 20.09 2.59
CA SER A 114 22.92 20.96 1.40
C SER A 114 21.67 20.68 0.57
N ASN A 115 21.38 21.53 -0.41
CA ASN A 115 20.32 21.28 -1.40
C ASN A 115 20.72 20.25 -2.48
N VAL A 116 21.83 19.53 -2.33
CA VAL A 116 22.26 18.49 -3.28
C VAL A 116 21.62 17.17 -2.90
N ASP A 117 20.89 16.58 -3.84
CA ASP A 117 20.21 15.30 -3.68
C ASP A 117 21.17 14.10 -3.83
N PRO A 118 20.73 12.88 -3.47
CA PRO A 118 21.57 11.67 -3.56
C PRO A 118 22.03 11.33 -4.99
N SER A 119 21.42 11.92 -6.02
CA SER A 119 21.84 11.77 -7.42
C SER A 119 22.79 12.89 -7.88
N GLY A 120 23.16 13.80 -6.98
CA GLY A 120 24.09 14.90 -7.26
C GLY A 120 23.45 16.16 -7.86
N ASN A 121 22.11 16.24 -7.92
CA ASN A 121 21.43 17.41 -8.46
C ASN A 121 21.09 18.43 -7.37
N VAL A 122 21.11 19.71 -7.70
CA VAL A 122 20.65 20.77 -6.78
C VAL A 122 19.13 20.88 -6.87
N ALA A 123 18.44 20.61 -5.77
CA ALA A 123 16.99 20.71 -5.71
C ALA A 123 16.52 22.19 -5.65
N PRO A 124 15.40 22.53 -6.33
CA PRO A 124 14.84 23.88 -6.34
C PRO A 124 14.03 24.15 -5.06
N ASN A 125 14.69 24.13 -3.91
CA ASN A 125 14.07 24.21 -2.59
C ASN A 125 13.39 25.58 -2.35
N PRO A 126 12.05 25.64 -2.23
CA PRO A 126 11.32 26.89 -2.08
C PRO A 126 11.47 27.51 -0.68
N TYR A 127 11.97 26.74 0.30
CA TYR A 127 12.20 27.22 1.67
C TYR A 127 13.58 27.88 1.83
N GLY A 128 14.49 27.71 0.86
CA GLY A 128 15.82 28.31 0.88
C GLY A 128 16.95 27.27 0.88
N ASN A 129 18.08 27.61 1.47
CA ASN A 129 19.26 26.73 1.50
C ASN A 129 19.23 25.82 2.73
N CYS A 130 19.29 24.51 2.53
CA CYS A 130 19.61 23.58 3.61
C CYS A 130 21.11 23.65 3.94
N ASP A 131 21.43 23.74 5.22
CA ASP A 131 22.79 23.87 5.77
C ASP A 131 23.11 22.81 6.84
N GLY A 132 22.22 21.82 7.02
CA GLY A 132 22.34 20.80 8.06
C GLY A 132 21.57 21.09 9.34
N ALA A 133 21.01 22.30 9.49
CA ALA A 133 20.17 22.62 10.64
C ALA A 133 18.84 21.86 10.64
N ASP A 134 18.21 21.74 11.80
CA ASP A 134 16.81 21.32 11.92
C ASP A 134 15.89 22.49 11.54
N SER A 135 15.71 22.70 10.23
CA SER A 135 15.04 23.85 9.63
C SER A 135 14.10 23.43 8.49
N LEU A 136 13.16 24.30 8.11
CA LEU A 136 12.24 24.03 6.99
C LEU A 136 12.97 23.72 5.66
N PRO A 137 14.05 24.45 5.28
CA PRO A 137 14.86 24.06 4.12
C PRO A 137 15.37 22.62 4.19
N CYS A 138 15.90 22.19 5.34
CA CYS A 138 16.43 20.83 5.46
C CYS A 138 15.35 19.76 5.61
N ALA A 139 14.20 20.08 6.20
CA ALA A 139 13.05 19.17 6.20
C ALA A 139 12.53 18.94 4.78
N TRP A 140 12.32 20.01 4.00
CA TRP A 140 11.93 19.89 2.59
C TRP A 140 12.96 19.10 1.77
N GLN A 141 14.25 19.36 1.98
CA GLN A 141 15.32 18.64 1.30
C GLN A 141 15.37 17.16 1.72
N TYR A 142 15.02 16.84 2.97
CA TYR A 142 14.96 15.45 3.43
C TYR A 142 13.91 14.69 2.62
N GLY A 143 12.70 15.24 2.49
CA GLY A 143 11.64 14.66 1.69
C GLY A 143 12.03 14.50 0.22
N TRP A 144 12.62 15.54 -0.40
CA TRP A 144 13.17 15.44 -1.75
C TRP A 144 14.16 14.27 -1.88
N ASN A 145 15.09 14.15 -0.94
CA ASN A 145 16.09 13.08 -0.94
C ASN A 145 15.46 11.69 -0.79
N ARG A 146 14.45 11.53 0.08
CA ARG A 146 13.74 10.26 0.23
C ARG A 146 13.04 9.85 -1.06
N ALA A 147 12.37 10.78 -1.73
CA ALA A 147 11.71 10.51 -3.01
C ALA A 147 12.68 10.16 -4.15
N VAL A 148 13.86 10.80 -4.20
CA VAL A 148 14.95 10.43 -5.13
C VAL A 148 15.38 8.99 -4.90
N GLU A 149 15.61 8.60 -3.65
CA GLU A 149 16.01 7.24 -3.30
C GLU A 149 14.90 6.23 -3.59
N ASP A 150 13.62 6.56 -3.32
CA ASP A 150 12.47 5.70 -3.60
C ASP A 150 12.38 5.35 -5.08
N VAL A 151 12.70 6.30 -5.96
CA VAL A 151 12.73 6.07 -7.41
C VAL A 151 13.99 5.32 -7.82
N HIS A 152 15.17 5.86 -7.53
CA HIS A 152 16.43 5.41 -8.13
C HIS A 152 17.07 4.22 -7.44
N ILE A 153 16.95 4.14 -6.12
CA ILE A 153 17.60 3.08 -5.34
C ILE A 153 16.63 1.92 -5.12
N ARG A 154 15.32 2.19 -5.03
CA ARG A 154 14.32 1.19 -4.65
C ARG A 154 13.50 0.71 -5.86
N LEU A 155 12.68 1.57 -6.46
CA LEU A 155 11.76 1.15 -7.52
C LEU A 155 12.49 0.66 -8.78
N ILE A 156 13.39 1.47 -9.37
CA ILE A 156 13.99 1.16 -10.67
C ILE A 156 14.67 -0.22 -10.67
N PRO A 157 15.56 -0.56 -9.71
CA PRO A 157 16.20 -1.87 -9.67
C PRO A 157 15.20 -3.02 -9.47
N ALA A 158 14.19 -2.83 -8.62
CA ALA A 158 13.17 -3.84 -8.36
C ALA A 158 12.28 -4.08 -9.58
N ALA A 159 11.85 -3.03 -10.26
CA ALA A 159 11.06 -3.09 -11.48
C ALA A 159 11.85 -3.75 -12.62
N GLN A 160 13.14 -3.41 -12.79
CA GLN A 160 14.04 -4.08 -13.74
C GLN A 160 14.11 -5.58 -13.49
N THR A 161 14.34 -5.98 -12.23
CA THR A 161 14.39 -7.39 -11.83
C THR A 161 13.07 -8.12 -12.09
N ALA A 162 11.95 -7.42 -11.88
CA ALA A 162 10.60 -7.93 -12.10
C ALA A 162 10.17 -7.95 -13.57
N GLY A 163 10.91 -7.35 -14.49
CA GLY A 163 10.44 -7.10 -15.86
C GLY A 163 9.21 -6.18 -15.93
N MET A 164 9.07 -5.30 -14.93
CA MET A 164 8.01 -4.30 -14.82
C MET A 164 8.47 -2.94 -15.38
N PRO A 165 7.55 -2.02 -15.72
CA PRO A 165 7.92 -0.68 -16.16
C PRO A 165 8.87 0.02 -15.17
N THR A 166 10.00 0.52 -15.67
CA THR A 166 11.00 1.19 -14.84
C THR A 166 10.76 2.69 -14.73
N ASN A 167 9.95 3.26 -15.63
CA ASN A 167 9.56 4.66 -15.56
C ASN A 167 8.62 4.87 -14.37
N ALA A 168 9.11 5.53 -13.33
CA ALA A 168 8.35 5.84 -12.11
C ALA A 168 7.07 6.65 -12.37
N ALA A 169 7.00 7.41 -13.47
CA ALA A 169 5.81 8.16 -13.89
C ALA A 169 4.62 7.26 -14.27
N ASN A 170 4.86 5.98 -14.56
CA ASN A 170 3.81 5.03 -14.93
C ASN A 170 3.00 4.55 -13.73
N TYR A 171 3.40 4.91 -12.51
CA TYR A 171 2.76 4.50 -11.28
C TYR A 171 2.10 5.68 -10.58
N HIS A 172 1.02 5.39 -9.86
CA HIS A 172 0.46 6.31 -8.86
C HIS A 172 1.18 6.06 -7.53
N TRP A 173 1.60 7.12 -6.86
CA TRP A 173 2.37 7.07 -5.61
C TRP A 173 1.58 7.64 -4.45
N TRP A 174 1.44 6.87 -3.39
CA TRP A 174 0.84 7.31 -2.13
C TRP A 174 1.91 7.63 -1.12
N LEU A 175 1.87 8.85 -0.57
CA LEU A 175 2.66 9.20 0.60
C LEU A 175 1.93 8.68 1.85
N ASP A 176 2.50 7.67 2.48
CA ASP A 176 1.97 7.06 3.69
C ASP A 176 2.38 7.91 4.91
N VAL A 177 1.39 8.59 5.49
CA VAL A 177 1.52 9.54 6.60
C VAL A 177 0.82 8.99 7.84
N GLU A 178 1.56 8.25 8.65
CA GLU A 178 1.07 7.59 9.86
C GLU A 178 1.92 7.90 11.09
N THR A 179 1.32 7.83 12.28
CA THR A 179 1.96 8.14 13.56
C THR A 179 2.99 7.11 13.98
N ASP A 180 2.98 5.94 13.34
CA ASP A 180 4.01 4.91 13.53
C ASP A 180 5.32 5.24 12.78
N ASN A 181 5.28 6.19 11.83
CA ASN A 181 6.49 6.72 11.19
C ASN A 181 7.19 7.74 12.10
N THR A 182 8.45 8.07 11.77
CA THR A 182 9.23 9.05 12.52
C THR A 182 8.84 10.48 12.15
N TRP A 183 8.22 11.20 13.07
CA TRP A 183 7.80 12.59 12.88
C TRP A 183 8.33 13.52 13.96
N LYS A 184 8.59 14.78 13.59
CA LYS A 184 8.70 15.85 14.57
C LYS A 184 7.33 16.10 15.20
N THR A 185 7.34 16.32 16.51
CA THR A 185 6.14 16.60 17.30
C THR A 185 6.04 18.08 17.66
N GLY A 186 4.86 18.52 18.13
CA GLY A 186 4.60 19.92 18.45
C GLY A 186 4.36 20.81 17.22
N THR A 187 4.07 22.08 17.45
CA THR A 187 3.71 23.05 16.41
C THR A 187 4.82 23.27 15.38
N ASP A 188 6.08 23.34 15.83
CA ASP A 188 7.24 23.47 14.93
C ASP A 188 7.47 22.19 14.12
N GLY A 189 7.06 21.04 14.67
CA GLY A 189 7.06 19.75 13.98
C GLY A 189 6.10 19.74 12.81
N ILE A 190 4.87 20.22 12.98
CA ILE A 190 3.85 20.24 11.93
C ILE A 190 4.34 20.96 10.67
N ALA A 191 4.87 22.18 10.80
CA ALA A 191 5.36 22.94 9.65
C ALA A 191 6.53 22.23 8.95
N SER A 192 7.42 21.59 9.72
CA SER A 192 8.55 20.84 9.18
C SER A 192 8.10 19.55 8.48
N ASN A 193 7.10 18.84 9.02
CA ASN A 193 6.53 17.64 8.41
C ASN A 193 5.80 17.98 7.10
N VAL A 194 5.10 19.12 7.05
CA VAL A 194 4.51 19.62 5.80
C VAL A 194 5.60 19.92 4.77
N ALA A 195 6.68 20.62 5.16
CA ALA A 195 7.79 20.91 4.26
C ALA A 195 8.44 19.62 3.70
N ASP A 196 8.63 18.59 4.54
CA ASP A 196 9.10 17.27 4.13
C ASP A 196 8.21 16.64 3.04
N LEU A 197 6.90 16.54 3.29
CA LEU A 197 5.93 16.01 2.33
C LEU A 197 5.91 16.82 1.03
N GLU A 198 6.01 18.16 1.11
CA GLU A 198 6.08 19.03 -0.07
C GLU A 198 7.33 18.76 -0.91
N GLY A 199 8.46 18.42 -0.28
CA GLY A 199 9.69 18.01 -0.95
C GLY A 199 9.54 16.71 -1.71
N MET A 200 8.90 15.70 -1.09
CA MET A 200 8.58 14.44 -1.77
C MET A 200 7.67 14.66 -2.98
N VAL A 201 6.60 15.44 -2.80
CA VAL A 201 5.65 15.76 -3.88
C VAL A 201 6.31 16.57 -4.99
N ALA A 202 7.19 17.51 -4.66
CA ALA A 202 7.89 18.32 -5.65
C ALA A 202 8.72 17.44 -6.59
N TYR A 203 9.50 16.50 -6.05
CA TYR A 203 10.29 15.57 -6.85
C TYR A 203 9.40 14.63 -7.67
N LEU A 204 8.46 13.93 -7.04
CA LEU A 204 7.62 12.93 -7.70
C LEU A 204 6.71 13.53 -8.78
N LYS A 205 6.11 14.71 -8.55
CA LYS A 205 5.24 15.34 -9.55
C LYS A 205 6.00 16.12 -10.60
N THR A 206 6.96 16.95 -10.20
CA THR A 206 7.57 17.94 -11.10
C THR A 206 8.76 17.35 -11.86
N THR A 207 9.58 16.55 -11.20
CA THR A 207 10.77 15.96 -11.82
C THR A 207 10.47 14.62 -12.48
N VAL A 208 9.71 13.75 -11.79
CA VAL A 208 9.37 12.42 -12.32
C VAL A 208 8.14 12.46 -13.22
N GLY A 209 7.18 13.35 -12.96
CA GLY A 209 5.90 13.38 -13.71
C GLY A 209 4.89 12.35 -13.25
N ALA A 210 5.03 11.82 -12.02
CA ALA A 210 4.13 10.82 -11.46
C ALA A 210 2.84 11.47 -10.90
N GLN A 211 1.79 10.66 -10.80
CA GLN A 211 0.64 11.01 -9.98
C GLN A 211 0.95 10.72 -8.51
N VAL A 212 0.55 11.63 -7.62
CA VAL A 212 0.80 11.52 -6.19
C VAL A 212 -0.47 11.79 -5.40
N GLY A 213 -0.72 10.95 -4.40
CA GLY A 213 -1.81 11.08 -3.43
C GLY A 213 -1.30 10.94 -2.00
N LEU A 214 -2.20 11.16 -1.03
CA LEU A 214 -1.92 11.14 0.40
C LEU A 214 -2.69 10.01 1.07
N TYR A 215 -1.99 9.21 1.88
CA TYR A 215 -2.61 8.17 2.71
C TYR A 215 -2.50 8.54 4.19
N SER A 216 -3.64 8.50 4.90
CA SER A 216 -3.69 8.65 6.35
C SER A 216 -5.10 8.38 6.89
N THR A 217 -5.25 8.46 8.20
CA THR A 217 -6.55 8.80 8.82
C THR A 217 -6.62 10.31 9.06
N ALA A 218 -7.82 10.88 9.12
CA ALA A 218 -7.99 12.30 9.48
C ALA A 218 -7.37 12.64 10.85
N TYR A 219 -7.39 11.70 11.79
CA TYR A 219 -6.77 11.86 13.11
C TYR A 219 -5.24 11.95 13.02
N GLN A 220 -4.60 10.96 12.40
CA GLN A 220 -3.14 10.91 12.25
C GLN A 220 -2.64 12.12 11.45
N TRP A 221 -3.31 12.46 10.34
CA TRP A 221 -3.01 13.66 9.57
C TRP A 221 -3.08 14.94 10.41
N GLY A 222 -4.12 15.10 11.23
CA GLY A 222 -4.28 16.25 12.12
C GLY A 222 -3.15 16.39 13.16
N GLN A 223 -2.54 15.27 13.58
CA GLN A 223 -1.39 15.29 14.49
C GLN A 223 -0.07 15.59 13.78
N ILE A 224 0.10 15.10 12.54
CA ILE A 224 1.39 15.13 11.83
C ILE A 224 1.55 16.39 10.97
N ALA A 225 0.55 16.69 10.14
CA ALA A 225 0.59 17.74 9.13
C ALA A 225 -0.42 18.87 9.38
N GLY A 226 -1.48 18.60 10.15
CA GLY A 226 -2.49 19.60 10.51
C GLY A 226 -3.17 20.22 9.28
N THR A 227 -3.50 21.51 9.38
CA THR A 227 -4.09 22.27 8.28
C THR A 227 -3.04 22.71 7.28
N VAL A 228 -3.15 22.23 6.06
CA VAL A 228 -2.30 22.63 4.94
C VAL A 228 -2.94 23.78 4.16
N GLY A 229 -2.16 24.83 3.87
CA GLY A 229 -2.61 26.01 3.14
C GLY A 229 -2.77 25.77 1.63
N LEU A 230 -3.63 26.57 0.99
CA LEU A 230 -3.95 26.48 -0.45
C LEU A 230 -2.75 26.65 -1.39
N SER A 231 -1.68 27.32 -0.93
CA SER A 231 -0.45 27.52 -1.70
C SER A 231 0.49 26.31 -1.69
N SER A 232 0.27 25.36 -0.79
CA SER A 232 1.07 24.12 -0.70
C SER A 232 0.82 23.24 -1.92
N ASN A 233 1.87 22.58 -2.42
CA ASN A 233 1.73 21.59 -3.50
C ASN A 233 1.02 20.29 -3.05
N LEU A 234 0.73 20.15 -1.75
CA LEU A 234 -0.11 19.09 -1.18
C LEU A 234 -1.61 19.40 -1.31
N SER A 235 -1.98 20.67 -1.51
CA SER A 235 -3.37 21.05 -1.78
C SER A 235 -3.83 20.48 -3.12
N GLY A 236 -5.05 19.96 -3.16
CA GLY A 236 -5.61 19.33 -4.35
C GLY A 236 -5.17 17.88 -4.61
N LEU A 237 -4.31 17.29 -3.77
CA LEU A 237 -3.94 15.89 -3.91
C LEU A 237 -5.10 14.96 -3.50
N ASP A 238 -5.22 13.84 -4.19
CA ASP A 238 -6.22 12.83 -3.87
C ASP A 238 -5.86 12.12 -2.55
N SER A 239 -6.89 11.64 -1.85
CA SER A 239 -6.78 11.00 -0.55
C SER A 239 -7.16 9.52 -0.62
N TRP A 240 -6.32 8.70 0.00
CA TRP A 240 -6.58 7.32 0.37
C TRP A 240 -6.82 7.28 1.89
N LEU A 241 -8.08 7.16 2.31
CA LEU A 241 -8.43 7.26 3.73
C LEU A 241 -8.45 5.90 4.43
N ALA A 242 -7.67 5.77 5.50
CA ALA A 242 -7.65 4.61 6.37
C ALA A 242 -8.72 4.67 7.48
N GLY A 243 -8.75 3.64 8.33
CA GLY A 243 -9.46 3.64 9.61
C GLY A 243 -10.80 2.91 9.64
N ALA A 244 -11.25 2.31 8.53
CA ALA A 244 -12.42 1.43 8.54
C ALA A 244 -12.06 0.02 9.01
N ARG A 245 -13.01 -0.66 9.67
CA ARG A 245 -12.88 -2.07 10.10
C ARG A 245 -13.71 -3.05 9.26
N THR A 246 -14.49 -2.53 8.32
CA THR A 246 -15.36 -3.32 7.43
C THR A 246 -15.45 -2.65 6.07
N GLN A 247 -15.70 -3.45 5.03
CA GLN A 247 -15.94 -2.95 3.67
C GLN A 247 -17.08 -1.93 3.62
N SER A 248 -18.16 -2.17 4.37
CA SER A 248 -19.30 -1.24 4.42
C SER A 248 -18.93 0.10 5.03
N SER A 249 -17.99 0.13 5.97
CA SER A 249 -17.48 1.36 6.57
C SER A 249 -16.51 2.08 5.64
N ALA A 250 -15.61 1.35 4.95
CA ALA A 250 -14.75 1.91 3.91
C ALA A 250 -15.57 2.60 2.81
N LYS A 251 -16.63 1.95 2.31
CA LYS A 251 -17.56 2.56 1.34
C LYS A 251 -18.20 3.86 1.85
N ARG A 252 -18.55 3.96 3.13
CA ARG A 252 -19.07 5.22 3.71
C ARG A 252 -17.97 6.28 3.81
N ASN A 253 -16.72 5.87 4.07
CA ASN A 253 -15.59 6.79 4.16
C ASN A 253 -15.30 7.51 2.84
N CYS A 254 -15.77 7.00 1.69
CA CYS A 254 -15.67 7.70 0.40
C CYS A 254 -16.37 9.07 0.40
N SER A 255 -17.30 9.32 1.32
CA SER A 255 -18.00 10.62 1.47
C SER A 255 -17.38 11.52 2.53
N LEU A 256 -16.27 11.11 3.17
CA LEU A 256 -15.55 11.96 4.11
C LEU A 256 -14.77 13.06 3.38
N PRO A 257 -14.42 14.15 4.07
CA PRO A 257 -13.51 15.15 3.52
C PRO A 257 -12.13 14.54 3.19
N PRO A 258 -11.46 15.01 2.12
CA PRO A 258 -10.07 14.67 1.84
C PRO A 258 -9.11 15.23 2.91
N LEU A 259 -7.86 14.74 2.93
CA LEU A 259 -6.82 15.15 3.87
C LEU A 259 -6.38 16.61 3.67
N THR A 260 -6.43 17.11 2.43
CA THR A 260 -6.12 18.50 2.09
C THR A 260 -7.27 19.15 1.31
N VAL A 261 -7.35 20.47 1.40
CA VAL A 261 -8.34 21.26 0.67
C VAL A 261 -8.18 21.07 -0.85
N GLY A 262 -9.32 20.99 -1.56
CA GLY A 262 -9.36 20.80 -3.01
C GLY A 262 -9.09 19.37 -3.50
N GLY A 263 -8.68 18.45 -2.63
CA GLY A 263 -8.50 17.05 -2.95
C GLY A 263 -9.83 16.29 -3.08
N LYS A 264 -9.74 14.99 -3.39
CA LYS A 264 -10.88 14.06 -3.38
C LYS A 264 -10.51 12.77 -2.69
N VAL A 265 -11.45 12.14 -2.00
CA VAL A 265 -11.27 10.76 -1.52
C VAL A 265 -11.55 9.83 -2.69
N ILE A 266 -10.49 9.24 -3.27
CA ILE A 266 -10.62 8.29 -4.39
C ILE A 266 -10.46 6.84 -3.93
N LEU A 267 -9.94 6.64 -2.73
CA LEU A 267 -9.66 5.33 -2.17
C LEU A 267 -9.91 5.31 -0.66
N THR A 268 -10.35 4.18 -0.13
CA THR A 268 -10.51 3.97 1.32
C THR A 268 -10.04 2.58 1.72
N GLN A 269 -9.38 2.45 2.86
CA GLN A 269 -8.86 1.19 3.36
C GLN A 269 -9.71 0.64 4.51
N TYR A 270 -9.85 -0.68 4.56
CA TYR A 270 -10.25 -1.39 5.77
C TYR A 270 -9.41 -2.64 6.01
N VAL A 271 -9.19 -2.96 7.28
CA VAL A 271 -8.48 -4.17 7.69
C VAL A 271 -9.48 -5.29 7.94
N SER A 272 -9.22 -6.48 7.38
CA SER A 272 -10.02 -7.68 7.64
C SER A 272 -9.14 -8.93 7.65
N GLY A 273 -9.14 -9.64 8.79
CA GLY A 273 -8.23 -10.77 8.99
C GLY A 273 -6.78 -10.28 9.01
N SER A 274 -5.96 -10.79 8.10
CA SER A 274 -4.52 -10.51 8.02
C SER A 274 -4.12 -9.60 6.85
N TYR A 275 -5.09 -8.97 6.19
CA TYR A 275 -4.85 -8.15 5.01
C TYR A 275 -5.60 -6.83 5.06
N ASP A 276 -4.99 -5.87 4.40
CA ASP A 276 -5.53 -4.56 4.13
C ASP A 276 -6.23 -4.59 2.77
N TYR A 277 -7.47 -4.11 2.75
CA TYR A 277 -8.34 -4.11 1.59
C TYR A 277 -8.72 -2.68 1.22
N ASP A 278 -8.73 -2.42 -0.08
CA ASP A 278 -8.97 -1.09 -0.62
C ASP A 278 -10.26 -1.04 -1.43
N HIS A 279 -11.09 -0.05 -1.10
CA HIS A 279 -12.32 0.23 -1.79
C HIS A 279 -12.18 1.49 -2.65
N SER A 280 -12.33 1.33 -3.98
CA SER A 280 -12.39 2.45 -4.91
C SER A 280 -13.63 3.31 -4.65
N CYS A 281 -13.44 4.63 -4.60
CA CYS A 281 -14.52 5.62 -4.51
C CYS A 281 -14.89 6.24 -5.87
N VAL A 282 -14.24 5.78 -6.95
CA VAL A 282 -14.38 6.22 -8.34
C VAL A 282 -14.57 5.04 -9.29
#